data_AF-A0A7X3TM36-F1
#
_entry.id   AF-A0A7X3TM36-F1
#
_cell.length_a   1.000
_cell.length_b   1.000
_cell.length_c   1.000
_cell.angle_alpha   90.00
_cell.angle_beta   90.00
_cell.angle_gamma   90.00
#
_symmetry.space_group_name_H-M   'P 1'
#
loop_
_entity.id
_entity.type
_entity.pdbx_description
1 polymer ?
#
loop_
_entity_poly.entity_id
_entity_poly.type
_entity_poly.pdbx_seq_one_letter_code
_entity_poly.pdbx_strand_id
1 'polypeptide(L)'
;FQLKGLITAKDFQKASDFPNACKDARGALRVGAAVGAGADTEERAALLSEAGVDVLVVDTAHGHSRGVIERVEWLRANYPDMRLIAGNVISGEGAEALIKAGVDGVKAGVGPGSICTTRIVAGVGVPQITAVAEVSAAAARHDVPVIADGGVRYSGDIAKALAAGAHCAMIGSLFAGTEEAPGEVELYQGRSYKSYRGMGSLGAMSQQHGSSDRYQQDSTEQLEKLVPEGIEGRVPYKGSLVTIVQQLSGGLRAAMGYTGCASIDELRSRAQFVRITGAGMKESHVHDVAITKEAPNYRGRV
;
A
#
# COMPACT_ATOMS: atom_id res chain seq x y z
N PHE A 1 -7.48 6.68 -46.97
CA PHE A 1 -6.64 7.08 -45.83
C PHE A 1 -7.44 6.86 -44.54
N GLN A 2 -6.84 6.29 -43.50
CA GLN A 2 -7.45 6.13 -42.17
C GLN A 2 -6.63 6.93 -41.15
N LEU A 3 -7.32 7.63 -40.23
CA LEU A 3 -6.69 8.36 -39.13
C LEU A 3 -5.87 7.40 -38.25
N LYS A 4 -4.65 7.80 -37.88
CA LYS A 4 -3.71 6.96 -37.12
C LYS A 4 -3.50 7.38 -35.66
N GLY A 5 -3.93 8.57 -35.27
CA GLY A 5 -3.79 9.07 -33.90
C GLY A 5 -3.96 10.58 -33.78
N LEU A 6 -3.87 11.08 -32.54
CA LEU A 6 -3.92 12.49 -32.18
C LEU A 6 -2.86 12.76 -31.10
N ILE A 7 -2.09 13.84 -31.26
CA ILE A 7 -1.21 14.37 -30.21
C ILE A 7 -1.65 15.81 -29.96
N THR A 8 -1.72 16.19 -28.70
CA THR A 8 -2.17 17.52 -28.27
C THR A 8 -1.05 18.32 -27.63
N ALA A 9 -1.17 19.65 -27.63
CA ALA A 9 -0.25 20.53 -26.89
C ALA A 9 -0.20 20.19 -25.38
N LYS A 10 -1.30 19.66 -24.82
CA LYS A 10 -1.37 19.23 -23.43
C LYS A 10 -0.44 18.06 -23.13
N ASP A 11 -0.18 17.17 -24.10
CA ASP A 11 0.70 16.03 -23.90
C ASP A 11 2.15 16.48 -23.70
N PHE A 12 2.60 17.46 -24.49
CA PHE A 12 3.92 18.09 -24.33
C PHE A 12 4.03 18.87 -23.02
N GLN A 13 3.00 19.64 -22.68
CA GLN A 13 2.99 20.41 -21.43
C GLN A 13 3.06 19.50 -20.21
N LYS A 14 2.24 18.44 -20.14
CA LYS A 14 2.30 17.46 -19.04
C LYS A 14 3.64 16.75 -18.94
N ALA A 15 4.29 16.46 -20.07
CA ALA A 15 5.61 15.84 -20.05
C ALA A 15 6.68 16.78 -19.44
N SER A 16 6.57 18.09 -19.68
CA SER A 16 7.43 19.10 -19.07
C SER A 16 7.10 19.34 -17.59
N ASP A 17 5.81 19.41 -17.24
CA ASP A 17 5.35 19.69 -15.88
C ASP A 17 5.63 18.52 -14.91
N PHE A 18 5.59 17.28 -15.42
CA PHE A 18 5.77 16.06 -14.62
C PHE A 18 6.88 15.17 -15.19
N PRO A 19 8.15 15.58 -15.08
CA PRO A 19 9.28 14.85 -15.68
C PRO A 19 9.54 13.48 -15.03
N ASN A 20 9.12 13.30 -13.79
CA ASN A 20 9.26 12.04 -13.03
C ASN A 20 8.01 11.13 -13.14
N ALA A 21 7.14 11.36 -14.12
CA ALA A 21 5.92 10.57 -14.29
C ALA A 21 6.23 9.08 -14.56
N CYS A 22 5.56 8.18 -13.84
CA CYS A 22 5.67 6.74 -14.07
C CYS A 22 4.85 6.35 -15.30
N LYS A 23 5.54 6.01 -16.40
CA LYS A 23 4.92 5.73 -17.71
C LYS A 23 5.23 4.32 -18.21
N ASP A 24 4.33 3.79 -19.02
CA ASP A 24 4.54 2.57 -19.81
C ASP A 24 5.41 2.84 -21.05
N ALA A 25 5.71 1.80 -21.83
CA ALA A 25 6.52 1.91 -23.05
C ALA A 25 5.87 2.76 -24.16
N ARG A 26 4.55 3.01 -24.06
CA ARG A 26 3.78 3.85 -25.00
C ARG A 26 3.69 5.30 -24.53
N GLY A 27 4.23 5.62 -23.34
CA GLY A 27 4.17 6.94 -22.74
C GLY A 27 2.88 7.24 -21.96
N ALA A 28 1.99 6.25 -21.79
CA ALA A 28 0.80 6.36 -20.95
C ALA A 28 1.18 6.22 -19.47
N LEU A 29 0.41 6.84 -18.57
CA LEU A 29 0.63 6.70 -17.13
C LEU A 29 0.32 5.28 -16.68
N ARG A 30 1.17 4.72 -15.81
CA ARG A 30 0.92 3.39 -15.26
C ARG A 30 -0.21 3.38 -14.25
N VAL A 31 -1.03 2.33 -14.28
CA VAL A 31 -2.13 2.12 -13.34
C VAL A 31 -2.23 0.65 -12.93
N GLY A 32 -2.52 0.42 -11.64
CA GLY A 32 -2.80 -0.91 -11.10
C GLY A 32 -4.24 -1.00 -10.60
N ALA A 33 -4.79 -2.21 -10.56
CA ALA A 33 -6.13 -2.46 -10.06
C ALA A 33 -6.17 -3.65 -9.10
N ALA A 34 -6.96 -3.53 -8.03
CA ALA A 34 -7.17 -4.61 -7.08
C ALA A 34 -8.24 -5.58 -7.57
N VAL A 35 -8.02 -6.86 -7.32
CA VAL A 35 -8.98 -7.95 -7.51
C VAL A 35 -9.02 -8.80 -6.25
N GLY A 36 -10.17 -9.42 -5.96
CA GLY A 36 -10.33 -10.35 -4.85
C GLY A 36 -9.81 -11.75 -5.20
N ALA A 37 -10.22 -12.72 -4.39
CA ALA A 37 -10.06 -14.15 -4.70
C ALA A 37 -11.41 -14.84 -5.01
N GLY A 38 -12.52 -14.11 -4.85
CA GLY A 38 -13.89 -14.59 -5.02
C GLY A 38 -14.33 -14.80 -6.48
N ALA A 39 -15.55 -15.28 -6.66
CA ALA A 39 -16.09 -15.72 -7.95
C ALA A 39 -16.15 -14.61 -9.03
N ASP A 40 -16.28 -13.34 -8.64
CA ASP A 40 -16.34 -12.19 -9.56
C ASP A 40 -14.98 -11.81 -10.17
N THR A 41 -13.90 -12.45 -9.70
CA THR A 41 -12.53 -12.08 -10.09
C THR A 41 -12.25 -12.35 -11.57
N GLU A 42 -12.87 -13.35 -12.19
CA GLU A 42 -12.60 -13.70 -13.59
C GLU A 42 -13.06 -12.63 -14.58
N GLU A 43 -14.33 -12.21 -14.45
CA GLU A 43 -14.90 -11.14 -15.27
C GLU A 43 -14.18 -9.82 -15.02
N ARG A 44 -13.92 -9.50 -13.75
CA ARG A 44 -13.19 -8.28 -13.37
C ARG A 44 -11.79 -8.25 -13.99
N ALA A 45 -11.04 -9.35 -13.92
CA ALA A 45 -9.71 -9.44 -14.50
C ALA A 45 -9.74 -9.28 -16.03
N ALA A 46 -10.72 -9.90 -16.70
CA ALA A 46 -10.89 -9.77 -18.15
C ALA A 46 -11.11 -8.30 -18.57
N LEU A 47 -12.07 -7.62 -17.94
CA LEU A 47 -12.40 -6.23 -18.23
C LEU A 47 -11.24 -5.27 -17.93
N LEU A 48 -10.50 -5.50 -16.83
CA LEU A 48 -9.32 -4.70 -16.49
C LEU A 48 -8.16 -4.91 -17.45
N SER A 49 -7.94 -6.16 -17.88
CA SER A 49 -6.92 -6.49 -18.87
C SER A 49 -7.25 -5.89 -20.23
N GLU A 50 -8.51 -5.94 -20.66
CA GLU A 50 -8.96 -5.30 -21.90
C GLU A 50 -8.80 -3.78 -21.85
N ALA A 51 -9.06 -3.16 -20.70
CA ALA A 51 -8.82 -1.74 -20.47
C ALA A 51 -7.33 -1.35 -20.44
N GLY A 52 -6.42 -2.33 -20.39
CA GLY A 52 -4.97 -2.11 -20.46
C GLY A 52 -4.33 -1.72 -19.13
N VAL A 53 -4.81 -2.26 -18.01
CA VAL A 53 -4.14 -2.12 -16.69
C VAL A 53 -2.71 -2.68 -16.74
N ASP A 54 -1.76 -2.04 -16.06
CA ASP A 54 -0.36 -2.49 -16.05
C ASP A 54 -0.11 -3.65 -15.08
N VAL A 55 -0.89 -3.71 -14.00
CA VAL A 55 -0.70 -4.68 -12.91
C VAL A 55 -2.02 -4.98 -12.20
N LEU A 56 -2.27 -6.27 -11.94
CA LEU A 56 -3.35 -6.73 -11.07
C LEU A 56 -2.81 -7.03 -9.67
N VAL A 57 -3.54 -6.62 -8.64
CA VAL A 57 -3.22 -6.86 -7.24
C VAL A 57 -4.27 -7.79 -6.63
N VAL A 58 -3.94 -9.06 -6.44
CA VAL A 58 -4.77 -10.00 -5.68
C VAL A 58 -4.67 -9.63 -4.20
N ASP A 59 -5.70 -8.98 -3.67
CA ASP A 59 -5.67 -8.33 -2.36
C ASP A 59 -6.61 -9.02 -1.37
N THR A 60 -6.03 -9.77 -0.44
CA THR A 60 -6.74 -10.53 0.60
C THR A 60 -6.16 -10.24 1.99
N ALA A 61 -6.95 -10.50 3.05
CA ALA A 61 -6.42 -10.49 4.41
C ALA A 61 -5.43 -11.64 4.67
N HIS A 62 -5.55 -12.77 3.95
CA HIS A 62 -4.69 -13.94 4.12
C HIS A 62 -4.21 -14.53 2.78
N GLY A 63 -3.07 -14.02 2.31
CA GLY A 63 -2.46 -14.40 1.03
C GLY A 63 -1.94 -15.84 0.96
N HIS A 64 -1.69 -16.47 2.12
CA HIS A 64 -1.22 -17.86 2.19
C HIS A 64 -2.37 -18.89 2.23
N SER A 65 -3.60 -18.48 1.89
CA SER A 65 -4.73 -19.40 1.78
C SER A 65 -4.74 -20.11 0.42
N ARG A 66 -5.23 -21.36 0.41
CA ARG A 66 -5.28 -22.18 -0.82
C ARG A 66 -6.04 -21.50 -1.96
N GLY A 67 -7.20 -20.90 -1.68
CA GLY A 67 -8.01 -20.24 -2.71
C GLY A 67 -7.32 -19.04 -3.36
N VAL A 68 -6.42 -18.35 -2.64
CA VAL A 68 -5.64 -17.25 -3.20
C VAL A 68 -4.51 -17.78 -4.08
N ILE A 69 -3.85 -18.84 -3.66
CA ILE A 69 -2.82 -19.53 -4.48
C ILE A 69 -3.44 -20.02 -5.79
N GLU A 70 -4.55 -20.76 -5.71
CA GLU A 70 -5.30 -21.24 -6.88
C GLU A 70 -5.73 -20.07 -7.79
N ARG A 71 -6.14 -18.93 -7.21
CA ARG A 71 -6.50 -17.74 -7.98
C ARG A 71 -5.32 -17.14 -8.73
N VAL A 72 -4.15 -17.05 -8.09
CA VAL A 72 -2.94 -16.53 -8.72
C VAL A 72 -2.51 -17.45 -9.88
N GLU A 73 -2.53 -18.77 -9.66
CA GLU A 73 -2.22 -19.75 -10.71
C GLU A 73 -3.16 -19.61 -11.91
N TRP A 74 -4.46 -19.44 -11.66
CA TRP A 74 -5.44 -19.19 -12.73
C TRP A 74 -5.17 -17.88 -13.47
N LEU A 75 -4.87 -16.78 -12.76
CA LEU A 75 -4.56 -15.49 -13.39
C LEU A 75 -3.30 -15.59 -14.24
N ARG A 76 -2.24 -16.25 -13.75
CA ARG A 76 -1.01 -16.45 -14.52
C ARG A 76 -1.25 -17.30 -15.77
N ALA A 77 -2.10 -18.33 -15.68
CA ALA A 77 -2.42 -19.19 -16.81
C ALA A 77 -3.22 -18.46 -17.91
N ASN A 78 -4.16 -17.61 -17.54
CA ASN A 78 -5.06 -16.92 -18.49
C ASN A 78 -4.49 -15.58 -18.98
N TYR A 79 -3.62 -14.92 -18.20
CA TYR A 79 -3.03 -13.62 -18.51
C TYR A 79 -1.50 -13.66 -18.31
N PRO A 80 -0.76 -14.44 -19.11
CA PRO A 80 0.67 -14.71 -18.88
C PRO A 80 1.55 -13.46 -18.93
N ASP A 81 1.17 -12.44 -19.69
CA ASP A 81 1.91 -11.18 -19.81
C ASP A 81 1.52 -10.12 -18.77
N MET A 82 0.42 -10.34 -18.03
CA MET A 82 -0.04 -9.40 -16.99
C MET A 82 0.91 -9.46 -15.79
N ARG A 83 1.24 -8.28 -15.24
CA ARG A 83 1.97 -8.23 -13.97
C ARG A 83 1.03 -8.53 -12.82
N LEU A 84 1.45 -9.43 -11.94
CA LEU A 84 0.65 -9.90 -10.81
C LEU A 84 1.35 -9.58 -9.49
N ILE A 85 0.67 -8.86 -8.62
CA ILE A 85 1.06 -8.71 -7.22
C ILE A 85 0.05 -9.49 -6.39
N ALA A 86 0.49 -10.22 -5.36
CA ALA A 86 -0.44 -10.80 -4.40
C ALA A 86 0.00 -10.61 -2.96
N GLY A 87 -0.99 -10.57 -2.08
CA GLY A 87 -0.81 -10.51 -0.64
C GLY A 87 -2.15 -10.41 0.09
N ASN A 88 -2.17 -10.30 1.41
CA ASN A 88 -0.99 -10.03 2.24
C ASN A 88 -0.41 -11.29 2.87
N VAL A 89 0.92 -11.34 2.94
CA VAL A 89 1.68 -12.35 3.69
C VAL A 89 2.55 -11.69 4.76
N ILE A 90 2.92 -12.47 5.76
CA ILE A 90 3.74 -12.02 6.91
C ILE A 90 4.85 -13.00 7.27
N SER A 91 5.07 -14.04 6.46
CA SER A 91 6.10 -15.06 6.66
C SER A 91 6.80 -15.41 5.35
N GLY A 92 8.00 -15.99 5.45
CA GLY A 92 8.76 -16.44 4.28
C GLY A 92 8.04 -17.53 3.49
N GLU A 93 7.37 -18.47 4.16
CA GLU A 93 6.63 -19.56 3.52
C GLU A 93 5.45 -19.02 2.69
N GLY A 94 4.71 -18.05 3.23
CA GLY A 94 3.63 -17.41 2.49
C GLY A 94 4.14 -16.68 1.24
N ALA A 95 5.30 -16.05 1.32
CA ALA A 95 5.94 -15.42 0.17
C ALA A 95 6.36 -16.46 -0.87
N GLU A 96 7.03 -17.55 -0.45
CA GLU A 96 7.42 -18.65 -1.35
C GLU A 96 6.21 -19.28 -2.06
N ALA A 97 5.10 -19.48 -1.35
CA ALA A 97 3.88 -20.04 -1.91
C ALA A 97 3.32 -19.15 -3.04
N LEU A 98 3.25 -17.83 -2.81
CA LEU A 98 2.79 -16.88 -3.84
C LEU A 98 3.76 -16.79 -5.02
N ILE A 99 5.07 -16.79 -4.77
CA ILE A 99 6.09 -16.76 -5.83
C ILE A 99 5.97 -18.01 -6.70
N LYS A 100 5.82 -19.19 -6.08
CA LYS A 100 5.63 -20.46 -6.80
C LYS A 100 4.35 -20.46 -7.62
N ALA A 101 3.28 -19.81 -7.13
CA ALA A 101 2.03 -19.64 -7.86
C ALA A 101 2.16 -18.73 -9.10
N GLY A 102 3.20 -17.88 -9.14
CA GLY A 102 3.57 -17.08 -10.32
C GLY A 102 3.34 -15.58 -10.19
N VAL A 103 3.43 -15.00 -9.00
CA VAL A 103 3.41 -13.53 -8.83
C VAL A 103 4.71 -12.87 -9.29
N ASP A 104 4.61 -11.65 -9.81
CA ASP A 104 5.74 -10.75 -10.09
C ASP A 104 6.10 -9.87 -8.88
N GLY A 105 5.29 -9.87 -7.82
CA GLY A 105 5.54 -9.09 -6.61
C GLY A 105 4.73 -9.58 -5.43
N VAL A 106 5.29 -9.46 -4.22
CA VAL A 106 4.65 -9.90 -2.97
C VAL A 106 4.32 -8.68 -2.11
N LYS A 107 3.08 -8.62 -1.60
CA LYS A 107 2.63 -7.58 -0.67
C LYS A 107 2.67 -8.10 0.77
N ALA A 108 3.44 -7.42 1.62
CA ALA A 108 3.73 -7.84 2.99
C ALA A 108 3.02 -6.97 4.03
N GLY A 109 2.28 -7.60 4.95
CA GLY A 109 1.73 -6.96 6.14
C GLY A 109 0.32 -7.40 6.52
N VAL A 110 0.15 -7.93 7.74
CA VAL A 110 -1.16 -8.27 8.31
C VAL A 110 -1.33 -7.55 9.65
N GLY A 111 -2.38 -6.72 9.71
CA GLY A 111 -2.71 -5.89 10.87
C GLY A 111 -1.89 -4.62 11.17
N PRO A 112 -0.93 -4.12 10.35
CA PRO A 112 -0.17 -2.90 10.69
C PRO A 112 -0.92 -1.61 10.34
N GLY A 113 -2.00 -1.69 9.56
CA GLY A 113 -2.75 -0.52 9.06
C GLY A 113 -3.37 0.30 10.19
N SER A 114 -3.40 1.62 10.04
CA SER A 114 -3.89 2.55 11.09
C SER A 114 -5.37 2.40 11.46
N ILE A 115 -6.14 1.71 10.62
CA ILE A 115 -7.59 1.46 10.77
C ILE A 115 -7.90 -0.03 10.86
N CYS A 116 -6.88 -0.88 10.91
CA CYS A 116 -7.03 -2.33 10.92
C CYS A 116 -7.07 -2.82 12.36
N THR A 117 -8.05 -3.67 12.67
CA THR A 117 -8.23 -4.28 14.00
C THR A 117 -7.96 -5.78 14.01
N THR A 118 -7.50 -6.38 12.90
CA THR A 118 -7.18 -7.82 12.77
C THR A 118 -6.36 -8.37 13.95
N ARG A 119 -5.32 -7.64 14.40
CA ARG A 119 -4.50 -8.10 15.55
C ARG A 119 -5.25 -8.14 16.87
N ILE A 120 -6.25 -7.28 17.03
CA ILE A 120 -7.04 -7.17 18.25
C ILE A 120 -8.23 -8.14 18.21
N VAL A 121 -8.93 -8.20 17.07
CA VAL A 121 -10.15 -8.99 16.91
C VAL A 121 -9.82 -10.46 16.68
N ALA A 122 -8.92 -10.77 15.73
CA ALA A 122 -8.55 -12.15 15.39
C ALA A 122 -7.31 -12.65 16.15
N GLY A 123 -6.54 -11.75 16.79
CA GLY A 123 -5.29 -12.12 17.47
C GLY A 123 -4.13 -12.44 16.53
N VAL A 124 -4.25 -12.13 15.23
CA VAL A 124 -3.31 -12.53 14.18
C VAL A 124 -2.51 -11.33 13.65
N GLY A 125 -1.20 -11.49 13.53
CA GLY A 125 -0.33 -10.54 12.82
C GLY A 125 1.13 -10.60 13.28
N VAL A 126 2.01 -9.94 12.53
CA VAL A 126 3.46 -9.86 12.82
C VAL A 126 3.92 -8.39 12.77
N PRO A 127 4.77 -7.91 13.69
CA PRO A 127 5.34 -6.57 13.60
C PRO A 127 5.93 -6.27 12.22
N GLN A 128 5.56 -5.12 11.63
CA GLN A 128 5.73 -4.89 10.19
C GLN A 128 7.18 -4.96 9.70
N ILE A 129 8.14 -4.46 10.47
CA ILE A 129 9.57 -4.54 10.10
C ILE A 129 10.05 -6.00 10.04
N THR A 130 9.62 -6.83 10.99
CA THR A 130 9.92 -8.27 10.99
C THR A 130 9.26 -8.96 9.79
N ALA A 131 7.98 -8.71 9.55
CA ALA A 131 7.26 -9.28 8.41
C ALA A 131 7.93 -8.93 7.07
N VAL A 132 8.29 -7.65 6.89
CA VAL A 132 9.00 -7.20 5.68
C VAL A 132 10.35 -7.88 5.55
N ALA A 133 11.13 -7.98 6.63
CA ALA A 133 12.45 -8.62 6.59
C ALA A 133 12.36 -10.11 6.24
N GLU A 134 11.44 -10.86 6.85
CA GLU A 134 11.23 -12.29 6.58
C GLU A 134 10.74 -12.53 5.14
N VAL A 135 9.72 -11.78 4.70
CA VAL A 135 9.18 -11.88 3.34
C VAL A 135 10.23 -11.48 2.30
N SER A 136 11.00 -10.42 2.55
CA SER A 136 12.06 -9.97 1.63
C SER A 136 13.21 -10.96 1.54
N ALA A 137 13.63 -11.57 2.65
CA ALA A 137 14.65 -12.61 2.63
C ALA A 137 14.22 -13.82 1.80
N ALA A 138 12.96 -14.23 1.91
CA ALA A 138 12.42 -15.33 1.11
C ALA A 138 12.33 -14.97 -0.37
N ALA A 139 11.77 -13.80 -0.70
CA ALA A 139 11.55 -13.33 -2.06
C ALA A 139 12.84 -13.01 -2.83
N ALA A 140 13.89 -12.56 -2.14
CA ALA A 140 15.19 -12.26 -2.74
C ALA A 140 15.84 -13.47 -3.44
N ARG A 141 15.57 -14.70 -2.98
CA ARG A 141 16.08 -15.93 -3.63
C ARG A 141 15.48 -16.17 -5.02
N HIS A 142 14.41 -15.45 -5.36
CA HIS A 142 13.67 -15.58 -6.61
C HIS A 142 13.65 -14.28 -7.43
N ASP A 143 14.39 -13.25 -6.99
CA ASP A 143 14.37 -11.91 -7.60
C ASP A 143 12.97 -11.28 -7.70
N VAL A 144 12.12 -11.56 -6.71
CA VAL A 144 10.74 -11.03 -6.66
C VAL A 144 10.66 -9.82 -5.73
N PRO A 145 10.16 -8.66 -6.19
CA PRO A 145 10.02 -7.46 -5.37
C PRO A 145 8.97 -7.59 -4.27
N VAL A 146 9.21 -6.88 -3.18
CA VAL A 146 8.35 -6.86 -1.98
C VAL A 146 7.82 -5.45 -1.73
N ILE A 147 6.53 -5.36 -1.45
CA ILE A 147 5.81 -4.14 -1.09
C ILE A 147 5.50 -4.18 0.41
N ALA A 148 5.99 -3.20 1.17
CA ALA A 148 5.60 -3.03 2.58
C ALA A 148 4.24 -2.32 2.66
N ASP A 149 3.19 -3.02 3.09
CA ASP A 149 1.83 -2.50 3.12
C ASP A 149 1.34 -2.21 4.55
N GLY A 150 1.08 -0.92 4.82
CA GLY A 150 0.51 -0.44 6.08
C GLY A 150 1.55 -0.08 7.15
N GLY A 151 1.08 0.64 8.17
CA GLY A 151 1.88 1.06 9.33
C GLY A 151 2.78 2.29 9.12
N VAL A 152 2.88 2.82 7.90
CA VAL A 152 3.65 4.04 7.60
C VAL A 152 2.93 5.27 8.16
N ARG A 153 3.59 5.98 9.08
CA ARG A 153 3.06 7.22 9.71
C ARG A 153 3.91 8.43 9.38
N TYR A 154 5.21 8.23 9.20
CA TYR A 154 6.17 9.27 8.87
C TYR A 154 7.07 8.81 7.72
N SER A 155 7.74 9.75 7.04
CA SER A 155 8.71 9.44 5.98
C SER A 155 9.83 8.50 6.45
N GLY A 156 10.25 8.62 7.72
CA GLY A 156 11.21 7.71 8.33
C GLY A 156 10.73 6.24 8.42
N ASP A 157 9.42 6.00 8.49
CA ASP A 157 8.88 4.63 8.46
C ASP A 157 9.05 4.01 7.05
N ILE A 158 8.98 4.82 5.98
CA ILE A 158 9.27 4.36 4.61
C ILE A 158 10.75 3.96 4.50
N ALA A 159 11.65 4.82 4.99
CA ALA A 159 13.09 4.53 4.96
C ALA A 159 13.41 3.22 5.72
N LYS A 160 12.78 2.99 6.88
CA LYS A 160 12.93 1.74 7.65
C LYS A 160 12.35 0.54 6.92
N ALA A 161 11.20 0.66 6.26
CA ALA A 161 10.61 -0.43 5.48
C ALA A 161 11.51 -0.83 4.30
N LEU A 162 12.08 0.15 3.59
CA LEU A 162 13.03 -0.10 2.51
C LEU A 162 14.33 -0.70 3.06
N ALA A 163 14.91 -0.13 4.12
CA ALA A 163 16.11 -0.70 4.76
C ALA A 163 15.89 -2.12 5.32
N ALA A 164 14.64 -2.53 5.59
CA ALA A 164 14.29 -3.89 5.98
C ALA A 164 14.14 -4.86 4.79
N GLY A 165 14.28 -4.39 3.54
CA GLY A 165 14.34 -5.22 2.33
C GLY A 165 13.26 -4.94 1.27
N ALA A 166 12.19 -4.19 1.62
CA ALA A 166 11.14 -3.86 0.66
C ALA A 166 11.65 -2.98 -0.49
N HIS A 167 11.04 -3.11 -1.67
CA HIS A 167 11.34 -2.29 -2.85
C HIS A 167 10.51 -1.00 -2.88
N CYS A 168 9.30 -1.05 -2.33
CA CYS A 168 8.43 0.12 -2.16
C CYS A 168 7.51 -0.04 -0.94
N ALA A 169 6.82 1.03 -0.57
CA ALA A 169 5.83 1.03 0.50
C ALA A 169 4.46 1.46 -0.05
N MET A 170 3.42 0.73 0.35
CA MET A 170 2.02 1.07 0.08
C MET A 170 1.45 1.88 1.26
N ILE A 171 0.85 3.03 0.95
CA ILE A 171 0.49 4.06 1.92
C ILE A 171 -1.00 4.39 1.80
N GLY A 172 -1.75 4.22 2.89
CA GLY A 172 -3.15 4.61 2.97
C GLY A 172 -3.37 5.96 3.65
N SER A 173 -3.25 5.99 4.98
CA SER A 173 -3.66 7.13 5.83
C SER A 173 -2.97 8.46 5.51
N LEU A 174 -1.74 8.44 4.99
CA LEU A 174 -1.05 9.66 4.59
C LEU A 174 -1.66 10.30 3.34
N PHE A 175 -2.24 9.51 2.45
CA PHE A 175 -2.90 9.96 1.23
C PHE A 175 -4.41 10.16 1.38
N ALA A 176 -5.07 9.48 2.33
CA ALA A 176 -6.52 9.56 2.50
C ALA A 176 -7.08 10.98 2.74
N GLY A 177 -6.27 11.91 3.24
CA GLY A 177 -6.68 13.30 3.51
C GLY A 177 -6.39 14.28 2.37
N THR A 178 -5.89 13.83 1.22
CA THR A 178 -5.51 14.73 0.12
C THR A 178 -6.71 15.12 -0.75
N GLU A 179 -6.52 16.16 -1.56
CA GLU A 179 -7.51 16.65 -2.53
C GLU A 179 -7.94 15.55 -3.51
N GLU A 180 -6.97 14.79 -4.00
CA GLU A 180 -7.15 13.77 -5.03
C GLU A 180 -7.73 12.44 -4.49
N ALA A 181 -7.71 12.24 -3.16
CA ALA A 181 -8.34 11.09 -2.54
C ALA A 181 -9.87 11.15 -2.72
N PRO A 182 -10.58 10.02 -2.84
CA PRO A 182 -12.04 10.02 -2.95
C PRO A 182 -12.71 10.57 -1.69
N GLY A 183 -13.97 10.98 -1.83
CA GLY A 183 -14.78 11.52 -0.74
C GLY A 183 -14.67 13.04 -0.60
N GLU A 184 -15.66 13.63 0.09
CA GLU A 184 -15.78 15.06 0.29
C GLU A 184 -14.99 15.55 1.51
N VAL A 185 -14.72 16.86 1.55
CA VAL A 185 -14.15 17.52 2.73
C VAL A 185 -15.27 17.84 3.71
N GLU A 186 -15.13 17.32 4.93
CA GLU A 186 -16.07 17.52 6.03
C GLU A 186 -15.52 18.50 7.06
N LEU A 187 -16.37 19.39 7.56
CA LEU A 187 -16.01 20.30 8.65
C LEU A 187 -16.39 19.67 10.01
N TYR A 188 -15.43 19.56 10.92
CA TYR A 188 -15.66 19.08 12.28
C TYR A 188 -14.87 19.90 13.29
N GLN A 189 -15.56 20.45 14.30
CA GLN A 189 -14.95 21.30 15.33
C GLN A 189 -14.06 22.43 14.74
N GLY A 190 -14.51 23.04 13.65
CA GLY A 190 -13.81 24.15 12.98
C GLY A 190 -12.55 23.74 12.19
N ARG A 191 -12.32 22.45 11.96
CA ARG A 191 -11.22 21.93 11.13
C ARG A 191 -11.76 21.05 9.99
N SER A 192 -11.00 21.00 8.90
CA SER A 192 -11.34 20.21 7.71
C SER A 192 -10.78 18.78 7.81
N TYR A 193 -11.61 17.80 7.46
CA TYR A 193 -11.30 16.38 7.48
C TYR A 193 -11.78 15.69 6.19
N LYS A 194 -11.30 14.48 5.94
CA LYS A 194 -11.89 13.54 4.97
C LYS A 194 -12.20 12.22 5.65
N SER A 195 -13.20 11.51 5.15
CA SER A 195 -13.54 10.17 5.61
C SER A 195 -12.43 9.17 5.25
N TYR A 196 -12.14 8.25 6.15
CA TYR A 196 -11.15 7.19 5.93
C TYR A 196 -11.59 5.92 6.67
N ARG A 197 -11.78 4.84 5.92
CA ARG A 197 -12.29 3.57 6.45
C ARG A 197 -11.44 2.39 6.02
N GLY A 198 -11.36 1.39 6.89
CA GLY A 198 -10.71 0.12 6.59
C GLY A 198 -11.54 -0.73 5.66
N MET A 199 -10.91 -1.53 4.81
CA MET A 199 -11.63 -2.51 3.99
C MET A 199 -12.36 -3.55 4.86
N GLY A 200 -11.94 -3.74 6.11
CA GLY A 200 -12.65 -4.60 7.08
C GLY A 200 -13.73 -3.89 7.88
N SER A 201 -14.07 -2.63 7.57
CA SER A 201 -15.16 -1.92 8.25
C SER A 201 -16.52 -2.35 7.71
N LEU A 202 -17.55 -2.24 8.55
CA LEU A 202 -18.92 -2.58 8.15
C LEU A 202 -19.38 -1.80 6.90
N GLY A 203 -19.08 -0.50 6.80
CA GLY A 203 -19.46 0.31 5.64
C GLY A 203 -18.68 0.01 4.35
N ALA A 204 -17.49 -0.61 4.45
CA ALA A 204 -16.75 -1.10 3.29
C ALA A 204 -17.22 -2.50 2.86
N MET A 205 -17.49 -3.39 3.82
CA MET A 205 -17.96 -4.75 3.56
C MET A 205 -19.42 -4.81 3.12
N SER A 206 -20.28 -3.90 3.58
CA SER A 206 -21.73 -3.87 3.29
C SER A 206 -22.11 -3.45 1.87
N GLN A 207 -21.14 -3.03 1.06
CA GLN A 207 -21.41 -2.60 -0.31
C GLN A 207 -21.66 -3.81 -1.22
N GLN A 208 -22.49 -3.63 -2.26
CA GLN A 208 -22.84 -4.71 -3.19
C GLN A 208 -21.62 -5.30 -3.93
N HIS A 209 -20.57 -4.49 -4.14
CA HIS A 209 -19.23 -4.92 -4.55
C HIS A 209 -18.21 -4.49 -3.48
N GLY A 210 -18.54 -4.80 -2.23
CA GLY A 210 -17.74 -4.46 -1.05
C GLY A 210 -16.59 -5.43 -0.82
N SER A 211 -15.91 -5.26 0.31
CA SER A 211 -14.69 -6.00 0.64
C SER A 211 -14.89 -7.16 1.61
N SER A 212 -16.09 -7.75 1.67
CA SER A 212 -16.38 -8.88 2.57
C SER A 212 -15.57 -10.13 2.19
N ASP A 213 -15.42 -10.39 0.88
CA ASP A 213 -14.66 -11.52 0.33
C ASP A 213 -13.19 -11.51 0.77
N ARG A 214 -12.61 -10.31 0.90
CA ARG A 214 -11.25 -10.08 1.42
C ARG A 214 -11.02 -10.71 2.80
N TYR A 215 -12.06 -10.74 3.64
CA TYR A 215 -12.05 -11.27 5.01
C TYR A 215 -12.76 -12.63 5.13
N GLN A 216 -13.02 -13.30 4.00
CA GLN A 216 -13.69 -14.61 3.94
C GLN A 216 -15.08 -14.58 4.61
N GLN A 217 -15.75 -13.44 4.56
CA GLN A 217 -17.13 -13.29 5.04
C GLN A 217 -18.07 -13.29 3.85
N ASP A 218 -19.15 -14.06 3.97
CA ASP A 218 -20.13 -14.23 2.91
C ASP A 218 -20.90 -12.90 2.70
N SER A 219 -20.86 -12.37 1.48
CA SER A 219 -21.57 -11.15 1.09
C SER A 219 -23.09 -11.27 1.19
N THR A 220 -23.62 -12.49 1.33
CA THR A 220 -25.06 -12.76 1.48
C THR A 220 -25.53 -12.77 2.94
N GLU A 221 -24.61 -12.72 3.92
CA GLU A 221 -24.98 -12.64 5.33
C GLU A 221 -25.55 -11.27 5.70
N GLN A 222 -26.49 -11.28 6.66
CA GLN A 222 -27.02 -10.05 7.23
C GLN A 222 -25.90 -9.25 7.90
N LEU A 223 -25.94 -7.93 7.77
CA LEU A 223 -24.93 -7.00 8.32
C LEU A 223 -24.56 -7.25 9.78
N GLU A 224 -25.53 -7.72 10.58
CA GLU A 224 -25.35 -8.03 12.00
C GLU A 224 -24.44 -9.24 12.28
N LYS A 225 -24.20 -10.10 11.29
CA LYS A 225 -23.35 -11.28 11.41
C LYS A 225 -21.89 -11.04 11.01
N LEU A 226 -21.62 -9.95 10.30
CA LEU A 226 -20.27 -9.60 9.87
C LEU A 226 -19.40 -9.26 11.10
N VAL A 227 -18.18 -9.79 11.14
CA VAL A 227 -17.21 -9.51 12.21
C VAL A 227 -16.14 -8.56 11.67
N PRO A 228 -16.24 -7.25 11.90
CA PRO A 228 -15.37 -6.27 11.26
C PRO A 228 -13.93 -6.31 11.81
N GLU A 229 -12.97 -6.38 10.89
CA GLU A 229 -11.53 -6.28 11.16
C GLU A 229 -10.95 -4.91 10.78
N GLY A 230 -11.83 -3.91 10.64
CA GLY A 230 -11.45 -2.52 10.43
C GLY A 230 -12.46 -1.54 11.02
N ILE A 231 -12.02 -0.31 11.18
CA ILE A 231 -12.84 0.80 11.69
C ILE A 231 -13.05 1.88 10.63
N GLU A 232 -14.00 2.77 10.90
CA GLU A 232 -14.23 3.99 10.13
C GLU A 232 -13.81 5.19 10.97
N GLY A 233 -13.17 6.14 10.33
CA GLY A 233 -12.70 7.35 10.99
C GLY A 233 -12.58 8.51 10.03
N ARG A 234 -11.95 9.56 10.53
CA ARG A 234 -11.67 10.77 9.77
C ARG A 234 -10.19 11.11 9.89
N VAL A 235 -9.60 11.56 8.79
CA VAL A 235 -8.23 12.07 8.77
C VAL A 235 -8.25 13.57 8.48
N PRO A 236 -7.36 14.38 9.07
CA PRO A 236 -7.31 15.80 8.74
C PRO A 236 -7.05 16.00 7.25
N TYR A 237 -7.63 17.05 6.67
CA TYR A 237 -7.33 17.48 5.32
C TYR A 237 -5.84 17.85 5.18
N LYS A 238 -5.24 17.51 4.03
CA LYS A 238 -3.79 17.60 3.80
C LYS A 238 -3.40 18.43 2.58
N GLY A 239 -4.36 18.93 1.81
CA GLY A 239 -4.11 19.60 0.54
C GLY A 239 -3.70 18.62 -0.57
N SER A 240 -2.99 19.10 -1.58
CA SER A 240 -2.56 18.26 -2.71
C SER A 240 -1.58 17.14 -2.32
N LEU A 241 -1.78 15.98 -2.95
CA LEU A 241 -0.91 14.81 -2.91
C LEU A 241 0.53 15.14 -3.28
N VAL A 242 0.76 16.06 -4.23
CA VAL A 242 2.11 16.44 -4.71
C VAL A 242 2.98 16.91 -3.54
N THR A 243 2.45 17.76 -2.68
CA THR A 243 3.16 18.28 -1.50
C THR A 243 3.51 17.17 -0.52
N ILE A 244 2.59 16.22 -0.31
CA ILE A 244 2.83 15.07 0.57
C ILE A 244 3.93 14.17 0.00
N VAL A 245 3.88 13.83 -1.28
CA VAL A 245 4.90 13.02 -1.95
C VAL A 245 6.28 13.70 -1.91
N GLN A 246 6.35 15.01 -2.08
CA GLN A 246 7.59 15.78 -1.95
C GLN A 246 8.19 15.67 -0.54
N GLN A 247 7.38 15.82 0.52
CA GLN A 247 7.86 15.69 1.90
C GLN A 247 8.31 14.26 2.22
N LEU A 248 7.57 13.25 1.76
CA LEU A 248 7.95 11.84 1.93
C LEU A 248 9.27 11.51 1.23
N SER A 249 9.40 11.95 -0.04
CA SER A 249 10.63 11.77 -0.82
C SER A 249 11.81 12.51 -0.22
N GLY A 250 11.61 13.73 0.29
CA GLY A 250 12.63 14.50 0.98
C GLY A 250 13.14 13.79 2.24
N GLY A 251 12.24 13.23 3.06
CA GLY A 251 12.61 12.44 4.22
C GLY A 251 13.38 11.16 3.88
N LEU A 252 12.99 10.46 2.81
CA LEU A 252 13.72 9.29 2.32
C LEU A 252 15.12 9.65 1.82
N ARG A 253 15.27 10.73 1.03
CA ARG A 253 16.57 11.21 0.57
C ARG A 253 17.49 11.61 1.72
N ALA A 254 16.94 12.25 2.76
CA ALA A 254 17.70 12.55 3.97
C ALA A 254 18.20 11.27 4.66
N ALA A 255 17.34 10.26 4.83
CA ALA A 255 17.73 8.97 5.41
C ALA A 255 18.83 8.27 4.58
N MET A 256 18.72 8.29 3.25
CA MET A 256 19.76 7.77 2.34
C MET A 256 21.09 8.52 2.51
N GLY A 257 21.05 9.85 2.69
CA GLY A 257 22.22 10.67 3.00
C GLY A 257 22.91 10.26 4.31
N TYR A 258 22.15 10.11 5.40
CA TYR A 258 22.69 9.68 6.70
C TYR A 258 23.25 8.25 6.69
N THR A 259 22.69 7.37 5.86
CA THR A 259 23.13 5.98 5.73
C THR A 259 24.19 5.78 4.65
N GLY A 260 24.60 6.85 3.94
CA GLY A 260 25.60 6.77 2.89
C GLY A 260 25.20 5.85 1.72
N CYS A 261 23.90 5.77 1.41
CA CYS A 261 23.34 4.91 0.37
C CYS A 261 22.96 5.75 -0.85
N ALA A 262 23.57 5.47 -2.00
CA ALA A 262 23.32 6.24 -3.23
C ALA A 262 22.04 5.82 -3.96
N SER A 263 21.53 4.61 -3.69
CA SER A 263 20.34 4.04 -4.32
C SER A 263 19.42 3.36 -3.30
N ILE A 264 18.19 3.07 -3.71
CA ILE A 264 17.25 2.27 -2.90
C ILE A 264 17.82 0.87 -2.66
N ASP A 265 18.50 0.26 -3.64
CA ASP A 265 19.08 -1.07 -3.50
C ASP A 265 20.25 -1.09 -2.50
N GLU A 266 21.05 -0.03 -2.45
CA GLU A 266 22.05 0.13 -1.38
C GLU A 266 21.39 0.26 -0.01
N LEU A 267 20.33 1.07 0.11
CA LEU A 267 19.60 1.23 1.37
C LEU A 267 19.05 -0.12 1.85
N ARG A 268 18.49 -0.92 0.95
CA ARG A 268 17.90 -2.25 1.23
C ARG A 268 18.93 -3.29 1.67
N SER A 269 20.17 -3.20 1.19
CA SER A 269 21.20 -4.25 1.37
C SER A 269 22.29 -3.90 2.39
N ARG A 270 22.54 -2.61 2.63
CA ARG A 270 23.68 -2.14 3.45
C ARG A 270 23.26 -1.48 4.75
N ALA A 271 22.05 -0.92 4.83
CA ALA A 271 21.63 -0.19 6.01
C ALA A 271 21.54 -1.12 7.23
N GLN A 272 21.92 -0.59 8.39
CA GLN A 272 21.91 -1.32 9.65
C GLN A 272 20.93 -0.69 10.63
N PHE A 273 20.33 -1.53 11.47
CA PHE A 273 19.42 -1.11 12.52
C PHE A 273 20.06 -1.27 13.89
N VAL A 274 19.68 -0.39 14.81
CA VAL A 274 19.86 -0.59 16.25
C VAL A 274 18.48 -0.69 16.88
N ARG A 275 18.30 -1.68 17.77
CA ARG A 275 17.06 -1.82 18.54
C ARG A 275 17.07 -0.83 19.69
N ILE A 276 15.99 -0.06 19.82
CA ILE A 276 15.81 0.92 20.88
C ILE A 276 14.70 0.49 21.84
N THR A 277 14.74 1.00 23.06
CA THR A 277 13.67 0.83 24.06
C THR A 277 12.54 1.83 23.82
N GLY A 278 11.44 1.72 24.57
CA GLY A 278 10.38 2.73 24.55
C GLY A 278 10.85 4.13 24.96
N ALA A 279 11.86 4.22 25.83
CA ALA A 279 12.48 5.50 26.19
C ALA A 279 13.26 6.11 25.02
N GLY A 280 14.01 5.30 24.26
CA GLY A 280 14.67 5.74 23.04
C GLY A 280 13.69 6.22 21.96
N MET A 281 12.48 5.63 21.90
CA MET A 281 11.43 6.12 21.00
C MET A 281 10.87 7.48 21.44
N LYS A 282 10.76 7.73 22.76
CA LYS A 282 10.37 9.05 23.29
C LYS A 282 11.44 10.11 22.99
N GLU A 283 12.71 9.76 23.20
CA GLU A 283 13.87 10.59 22.83
C GLU A 283 13.91 10.90 21.33
N SER A 284 13.51 9.95 20.48
CA SER A 284 13.48 10.16 19.03
C SER A 284 12.45 11.18 18.56
N HIS A 285 11.41 11.44 19.37
CA HIS A 285 10.39 12.44 19.08
C HIS A 285 10.77 13.80 19.68
N VAL A 286 10.12 14.89 19.26
CA VAL A 286 10.27 16.18 19.95
C VAL A 286 9.86 16.00 21.42
N HIS A 287 10.76 16.34 22.35
CA HIS A 287 10.55 16.26 23.80
C HIS A 287 11.10 17.51 24.49
N ASP A 288 10.61 17.78 25.70
CA ASP A 288 11.04 18.89 26.59
C ASP A 288 10.91 20.31 26.00
N VAL A 289 10.05 20.51 24.98
CA VAL A 289 9.73 21.82 24.40
C VAL A 289 8.27 21.89 23.94
N ALA A 290 7.69 23.09 23.97
CA ALA A 290 6.36 23.35 23.41
C ALA A 290 6.46 23.68 21.90
N ILE A 291 5.77 22.91 21.06
CA ILE A 291 5.70 23.17 19.61
C ILE A 291 4.80 24.38 19.38
N THR A 292 5.36 25.45 18.82
CA THR A 292 4.60 26.68 18.47
C THR A 292 4.05 26.66 17.05
N LYS A 293 4.66 25.87 16.15
CA LYS A 293 4.25 25.70 14.77
C LYS A 293 4.59 24.30 14.28
N GLU A 294 3.61 23.61 13.71
CA GLU A 294 3.83 22.27 13.14
C GLU A 294 4.58 22.33 11.81
N ALA A 295 5.47 21.38 11.61
CA ALA A 295 6.16 21.18 10.34
C ALA A 295 5.32 20.27 9.41
N PRO A 296 5.40 20.44 8.08
CA PRO A 296 4.59 19.66 7.14
C PRO A 296 4.89 18.15 7.16
N ASN A 297 6.07 17.76 7.62
CA ASN A 297 6.55 16.38 7.72
C ASN A 297 6.45 15.77 9.13
N TYR A 298 6.00 16.54 10.13
CA TYR A 298 5.95 16.10 11.51
C TYR A 298 4.76 16.71 12.26
N ARG A 299 3.81 15.85 12.64
CA ARG A 299 2.75 16.19 13.59
C ARG A 299 3.02 15.44 14.87
N GLY A 300 3.12 16.18 15.98
CA GLY A 300 3.24 15.56 17.30
C GLY A 300 2.01 14.69 17.57
N ARG A 301 2.20 13.57 18.27
CA ARG A 301 1.05 12.98 18.97
C ARG A 301 0.71 13.95 20.10
N VAL A 302 -0.45 14.60 19.99
CA VAL A 302 -1.12 15.21 21.14
C VAL A 302 -1.56 14.09 22.06
#